data_AF-A0A7S3TGN1-F1
#
_entry.id   AF-A0A7S3TGN1-F1
#
_cell.length_a   1.000
_cell.length_b   1.000
_cell.length_c   1.000
_cell.angle_alpha   90.00
_cell.angle_beta   90.00
_cell.angle_gamma   90.00
#
_symmetry.space_group_name_H-M   'P 1'
#
loop_
_entity.id
_entity.type
_entity.pdbx_description
1 polymer ?
#
loop_
_entity_poly.entity_id
_entity_poly.type
_entity_poly.pdbx_seq_one_letter_code
_entity_poly.pdbx_strand_id
1 'polypeptide(L)'
;STPPPPSTPPPPRTSSALTTSKLPAAVAAQLEELDLYDPTTLARDDRQEVLGTAAVGALGLFLLPLFEVGLLGDVALSVLLGGGAASYVALRKDEVGDGARRLVGKTAVTAADKAREYEREQQLTAKSAAKAKEVASQAWAELKKSLE
;
A
#
# COMPACT_ATOMS: atom_id res chain seq x y z
N SER A 1 -14.92 -1.24 61.78
CA SER A 1 -13.99 -1.29 60.64
C SER A 1 -14.45 -2.35 59.68
N THR A 2 -15.10 -1.95 58.59
CA THR A 2 -15.60 -2.86 57.54
C THR A 2 -14.51 -2.94 56.47
N PRO A 3 -14.12 -4.13 55.98
CA PRO A 3 -13.09 -4.26 54.96
C PRO A 3 -13.54 -3.60 53.64
N PRO A 4 -12.61 -3.00 52.87
CA PRO A 4 -12.95 -2.42 51.57
C PRO A 4 -13.38 -3.52 50.59
N PRO A 5 -14.30 -3.20 49.64
CA PRO A 5 -14.76 -4.16 48.66
C PRO A 5 -13.62 -4.60 47.72
N PRO A 6 -13.67 -5.84 47.19
CA PRO A 6 -12.65 -6.35 46.28
C PRO A 6 -12.60 -5.52 45.00
N SER A 7 -11.39 -5.09 44.62
CA SER A 7 -11.10 -4.35 43.40
C SER A 7 -11.55 -5.15 42.17
N THR A 8 -12.57 -4.66 41.47
CA THR A 8 -13.03 -5.22 40.21
C THR A 8 -11.86 -5.27 39.22
N PRO A 9 -11.58 -6.41 38.55
CA PRO A 9 -10.57 -6.45 37.51
C PRO A 9 -10.92 -5.44 36.40
N PRO A 10 -9.93 -4.71 35.83
CA PRO A 10 -10.18 -3.80 34.74
C PRO A 10 -10.81 -4.58 33.56
N PRO A 11 -11.77 -3.99 32.84
CA PRO A 11 -12.38 -4.65 31.70
C PRO A 11 -11.29 -5.08 30.72
N PRO A 12 -11.42 -6.25 30.07
CA PRO A 12 -10.48 -6.65 29.04
C PRO A 12 -10.38 -5.51 28.04
N ARG A 13 -9.18 -4.96 27.87
CA ARG A 13 -8.91 -3.98 26.82
C ARG A 13 -9.35 -4.67 25.54
N THR A 14 -10.45 -4.22 24.97
CA THR A 14 -10.84 -4.57 23.61
C THR A 14 -9.68 -4.15 22.75
N SER A 15 -8.79 -5.11 22.43
CA SER A 15 -7.89 -5.01 21.29
C SER A 15 -8.78 -4.53 20.15
N SER A 16 -8.56 -3.30 19.70
CA SER A 16 -9.25 -2.74 18.55
C SER A 16 -9.22 -3.80 17.46
N ALA A 17 -10.37 -4.42 17.23
CA ALA A 17 -10.54 -5.38 16.16
C ALA A 17 -10.16 -4.61 14.90
N LEU A 18 -8.99 -4.92 14.34
CA LEU A 18 -8.64 -4.54 12.98
C LEU A 18 -9.76 -5.12 12.14
N THR A 19 -10.69 -4.27 11.73
CA THR A 19 -11.79 -4.66 10.85
C THR A 19 -11.12 -5.21 9.60
N THR A 20 -11.08 -6.53 9.46
CA THR A 20 -10.70 -7.16 8.20
C THR A 20 -11.70 -6.66 7.17
N SER A 21 -11.26 -5.67 6.40
CA SER A 21 -12.01 -5.09 5.30
C SER A 21 -12.16 -6.18 4.24
N LYS A 22 -13.22 -6.98 4.33
CA LYS A 22 -13.54 -7.99 3.32
C LYS A 22 -13.95 -7.26 2.04
N LEU A 23 -13.45 -7.74 0.90
CA LEU A 23 -13.84 -7.20 -0.40
C LEU A 23 -15.36 -7.37 -0.62
N PRO A 24 -16.03 -6.41 -1.29
CA PRO A 24 -17.39 -6.60 -1.76
C PRO A 24 -17.50 -7.87 -2.60
N ALA A 25 -18.59 -8.62 -2.46
CA ALA A 25 -18.76 -9.92 -3.13
C ALA A 25 -18.54 -9.86 -4.66
N ALA A 26 -18.95 -8.78 -5.31
CA ALA A 26 -18.73 -8.57 -6.74
C ALA A 26 -17.25 -8.49 -7.12
N VAL A 27 -16.42 -7.94 -6.25
CA VAL A 27 -14.96 -7.84 -6.47
C VAL A 27 -14.30 -9.17 -6.15
N ALA A 28 -14.69 -9.82 -5.05
CA ALA A 28 -14.18 -11.15 -4.69
C ALA A 28 -14.46 -12.19 -5.78
N ALA A 29 -15.66 -12.19 -6.36
CA ALA A 29 -16.02 -13.10 -7.44
C ALA A 29 -15.17 -12.90 -8.71
N GLN A 30 -14.88 -11.65 -9.10
CA GLN A 30 -13.99 -11.39 -10.24
C GLN A 30 -12.54 -11.80 -9.96
N LEU A 31 -12.06 -11.62 -8.72
CA LEU A 31 -10.73 -12.08 -8.34
C LEU A 31 -10.62 -13.60 -8.40
N GLU A 32 -11.66 -14.32 -7.98
CA GLU A 32 -11.71 -15.78 -8.07
C GLU A 32 -11.79 -16.26 -9.52
N GLU A 33 -12.62 -15.62 -10.35
CA GLU A 33 -12.76 -15.94 -11.79
C GLU A 33 -11.45 -15.73 -12.57
N LEU A 34 -10.68 -14.70 -12.22
CA LEU A 34 -9.38 -14.39 -12.81
C LEU A 34 -8.21 -15.14 -12.14
N ASP A 35 -8.50 -16.04 -11.22
CA ASP A 35 -7.55 -16.82 -10.43
C ASP A 35 -6.47 -15.98 -9.71
N LEU A 36 -6.91 -14.87 -9.12
CA LEU A 36 -6.10 -13.93 -8.35
C LEU A 36 -6.24 -14.21 -6.84
N TYR A 37 -5.19 -13.89 -6.08
CA TYR A 37 -5.28 -13.84 -4.63
C TYR A 37 -6.13 -12.65 -4.16
N ASP A 38 -6.85 -12.82 -3.04
CA ASP A 38 -7.46 -11.71 -2.34
C ASP A 38 -6.39 -10.95 -1.53
N PRO A 39 -6.06 -9.69 -1.90
CA PRO A 39 -5.03 -8.90 -1.23
C PRO A 39 -5.36 -8.59 0.24
N THR A 40 -6.62 -8.69 0.66
CA THR A 40 -7.06 -8.42 2.03
C THR A 40 -6.80 -9.60 2.96
N THR A 41 -6.74 -10.82 2.41
CA THR A 41 -6.47 -12.06 3.16
C THR A 41 -5.01 -12.50 3.11
N LEU A 42 -4.21 -11.93 2.21
CA LEU A 42 -2.76 -12.21 2.14
C LEU A 42 -2.05 -11.90 3.46
N ALA A 43 -1.04 -12.71 3.78
CA ALA A 43 -0.12 -12.44 4.88
C ALA A 43 0.56 -11.07 4.67
N ARG A 44 1.01 -10.44 5.76
CA ARG A 44 1.57 -9.08 5.70
C ARG A 44 2.76 -8.98 4.74
N ASP A 45 3.63 -9.99 4.72
CA ASP A 45 4.83 -9.97 3.90
C ASP A 45 4.47 -10.12 2.41
N ASP A 46 3.61 -11.08 2.06
CA ASP A 46 3.12 -11.25 0.68
C ASP A 46 2.40 -9.98 0.18
N ARG A 47 1.65 -9.31 1.05
CA ARG A 47 0.98 -8.05 0.73
C ARG A 47 1.98 -6.91 0.46
N GLN A 48 3.07 -6.85 1.22
CA GLN A 48 4.15 -5.89 0.96
C GLN A 48 4.86 -6.20 -0.35
N GLU A 49 5.07 -7.47 -0.68
CA GLU A 49 5.65 -7.87 -1.96
C GLU A 49 4.74 -7.45 -3.13
N VAL A 50 3.43 -7.69 -3.05
CA VAL A 50 2.46 -7.19 -4.06
C VAL A 50 2.54 -5.67 -4.18
N LEU A 51 2.57 -4.94 -3.06
CA LEU A 51 2.68 -3.49 -3.04
C LEU A 51 4.01 -2.99 -3.62
N GLY A 52 5.11 -3.69 -3.35
CA GLY A 52 6.42 -3.40 -3.93
C GLY A 52 6.43 -3.60 -5.44
N THR A 53 5.74 -4.64 -5.91
CA THR A 53 5.57 -4.90 -7.35
C THR A 53 4.75 -3.80 -8.01
N ALA A 54 3.67 -3.36 -7.35
CA ALA A 54 2.86 -2.22 -7.78
C ALA A 54 3.70 -0.93 -7.87
N ALA A 55 4.53 -0.66 -6.85
CA ALA A 55 5.39 0.51 -6.83
C ALA A 55 6.43 0.48 -7.97
N VAL A 56 7.04 -0.67 -8.25
CA VAL A 56 7.97 -0.82 -9.37
C VAL A 56 7.27 -0.65 -10.71
N GLY A 57 6.08 -1.23 -10.89
CA GLY A 57 5.31 -1.06 -12.12
C GLY A 57 4.89 0.40 -12.34
N ALA A 58 4.46 1.07 -11.27
CA ALA A 58 4.08 2.47 -11.29
C ALA A 58 5.28 3.38 -11.62
N LEU A 59 6.41 3.19 -10.96
CA LEU A 59 7.62 3.95 -11.23
C LEU A 59 8.17 3.63 -12.63
N GLY A 60 8.10 2.37 -13.05
CA GLY A 60 8.49 1.95 -14.38
C GLY A 60 7.76 2.74 -15.46
N LEU A 61 6.42 2.79 -15.41
CA LEU A 61 5.65 3.59 -16.37
C LEU A 61 5.87 5.10 -16.19
N PHE A 62 6.04 5.59 -14.96
CA PHE A 62 6.24 7.01 -14.70
C PHE A 62 7.57 7.54 -15.26
N LEU A 63 8.61 6.72 -15.26
CA LEU A 63 9.89 7.08 -15.87
C LEU A 63 9.82 7.11 -17.40
N LEU A 64 8.84 6.44 -18.01
CA LEU A 64 8.63 6.50 -19.43
C LEU A 64 7.77 7.72 -19.77
N PRO A 65 8.19 8.60 -20.72
CA PRO A 65 7.40 9.76 -21.14
C PRO A 65 6.24 9.31 -22.06
N LEU A 66 5.29 8.57 -21.51
CA LEU A 66 4.16 8.00 -22.27
C LEU A 66 2.93 8.89 -22.26
N PHE A 67 2.71 9.67 -21.20
CA PHE A 67 1.51 10.47 -21.05
C PHE A 67 1.89 11.96 -20.94
N GLU A 68 1.92 12.69 -22.05
CA GLU A 68 2.19 14.14 -22.09
C GLU A 68 1.03 14.99 -21.51
N VAL A 69 0.46 14.59 -20.38
CA VAL A 69 -0.63 15.26 -19.64
C VAL A 69 -0.10 16.05 -18.43
N GLY A 70 1.22 16.11 -18.24
CA GLY A 70 1.89 16.82 -17.15
C GLY A 70 2.13 15.94 -15.92
N LEU A 71 3.01 16.39 -15.01
CA LEU A 71 3.56 15.57 -13.92
C LEU A 71 2.50 14.86 -13.08
N LEU A 72 1.40 15.53 -12.71
CA LEU A 72 0.35 14.93 -11.89
C LEU A 72 -0.44 13.87 -12.66
N GLY A 73 -0.71 14.12 -13.95
CA GLY A 73 -1.38 13.19 -14.85
C GLY A 73 -0.51 11.97 -15.15
N ASP A 74 0.79 12.19 -15.39
CA ASP A 74 1.79 11.14 -15.59
C ASP A 74 1.89 10.24 -14.36
N VAL A 75 1.99 10.82 -13.15
CA VAL A 75 2.02 10.02 -11.91
C VAL A 75 0.73 9.25 -11.73
N ALA A 76 -0.43 9.88 -11.90
CA ALA A 76 -1.73 9.24 -11.71
C ALA A 76 -1.92 8.07 -12.69
N LEU A 77 -1.67 8.29 -13.98
CA LEU A 77 -1.79 7.26 -15.02
C LEU A 77 -0.77 6.16 -14.83
N SER A 78 0.45 6.48 -14.44
CA SER A 78 1.48 5.48 -14.20
C SER A 78 1.18 4.62 -12.98
N VAL A 79 0.68 5.21 -11.90
CA VAL A 79 0.24 4.47 -10.72
C VAL A 79 -0.97 3.58 -11.05
N LEU A 80 -1.95 4.10 -11.79
CA LEU A 80 -3.15 3.34 -12.18
C LEU A 80 -2.83 2.21 -13.15
N LEU A 81 -2.15 2.52 -14.26
CA LEU A 81 -1.88 1.56 -15.32
C LEU A 81 -0.69 0.66 -14.96
N GLY A 82 0.40 1.25 -14.47
CA GLY A 82 1.64 0.54 -14.19
C GLY A 82 1.59 -0.16 -12.85
N GLY A 83 1.11 0.54 -11.82
CA GLY A 83 0.86 -0.07 -10.52
C GLY A 83 -0.28 -1.08 -10.56
N GLY A 84 -1.37 -0.78 -11.28
CA GLY A 84 -2.50 -1.70 -11.43
C GLY A 84 -2.14 -2.96 -12.22
N ALA A 85 -1.48 -2.83 -13.38
CA ALA A 85 -1.05 -4.00 -14.17
C ALA A 85 -0.01 -4.83 -13.42
N ALA A 86 0.96 -4.19 -12.76
CA ALA A 86 1.94 -4.92 -11.96
C ALA A 86 1.32 -5.59 -10.73
N SER A 87 0.34 -4.97 -10.08
CA SER A 87 -0.43 -5.59 -8.98
C SER A 87 -1.23 -6.78 -9.47
N TYR A 88 -1.87 -6.67 -10.64
CA TYR A 88 -2.62 -7.76 -11.26
C TYR A 88 -1.71 -8.97 -11.53
N VAL A 89 -0.56 -8.73 -12.17
CA VAL A 89 0.43 -9.78 -12.40
C VAL A 89 0.90 -10.37 -11.08
N ALA A 90 1.21 -9.52 -10.09
CA ALA A 90 1.61 -9.96 -8.77
C ALA A 90 0.50 -10.72 -8.03
N LEU A 91 -0.78 -10.54 -8.33
CA LEU A 91 -1.87 -11.25 -7.65
C LEU A 91 -2.23 -12.58 -8.32
N ARG A 92 -1.77 -12.86 -9.54
CA ARG A 92 -2.05 -14.14 -10.22
C ARG A 92 -1.47 -15.32 -9.43
N LYS A 93 -2.22 -16.41 -9.33
CA LYS A 93 -1.76 -17.63 -8.64
C LYS A 93 -0.77 -18.48 -9.44
N ASP A 94 -0.49 -18.10 -10.69
CA ASP A 94 0.46 -18.79 -11.57
C ASP A 94 1.94 -18.49 -11.25
N GLU A 95 2.86 -19.27 -11.84
CA GLU A 95 4.32 -19.08 -11.72
C GLU A 95 4.79 -17.66 -12.06
N VAL A 96 4.08 -16.99 -12.98
CA VAL A 96 4.35 -15.59 -13.36
C VAL A 96 4.06 -14.63 -12.21
N GLY A 97 2.97 -14.87 -11.45
CA GLY A 97 2.63 -14.05 -10.29
C GLY A 97 3.52 -14.33 -9.09
N ASP A 98 3.92 -15.59 -8.90
CA ASP A 98 4.93 -15.95 -7.90
C ASP A 98 6.30 -15.34 -8.21
N GLY A 99 6.71 -15.33 -9.49
CA GLY A 99 7.91 -14.65 -9.95
C GLY A 99 7.83 -13.14 -9.71
N ALA A 100 6.70 -12.52 -10.02
CA ALA A 100 6.49 -11.08 -9.81
C ALA A 100 6.57 -10.69 -8.31
N ARG A 101 5.90 -11.42 -7.41
CA ARG A 101 6.00 -11.16 -5.95
C ARG A 101 7.42 -11.37 -5.43
N ARG A 102 8.01 -12.52 -5.73
CA ARG A 102 9.29 -12.93 -5.10
C ARG A 102 10.52 -12.27 -5.69
N LEU A 103 10.54 -11.99 -6.99
CA LEU A 103 11.71 -11.39 -7.65
C LEU A 103 11.61 -9.87 -7.69
N VAL A 104 10.44 -9.34 -8.08
CA VAL A 104 10.26 -7.89 -8.22
C VAL A 104 9.77 -7.29 -6.91
N GLY A 105 8.70 -7.84 -6.33
CA GLY A 105 8.12 -7.37 -5.08
C GLY A 105 9.09 -7.42 -3.91
N LYS A 106 9.69 -8.57 -3.62
CA LYS A 106 10.67 -8.72 -2.52
C LYS A 106 11.91 -7.85 -2.70
N THR A 107 12.41 -7.71 -3.93
CA THR A 107 13.56 -6.83 -4.21
C THR A 107 13.18 -5.36 -3.99
N ALA A 108 11.97 -4.96 -4.39
CA ALA A 108 11.45 -3.62 -4.14
C ALA A 108 11.28 -3.34 -2.65
N VAL A 109 10.71 -4.29 -1.89
CA VAL A 109 10.55 -4.17 -0.43
C VAL A 109 11.91 -4.10 0.25
N THR A 110 12.86 -4.97 -0.13
CA THR A 110 14.22 -4.96 0.43
C THR A 110 14.95 -3.65 0.11
N ALA A 111 14.80 -3.12 -1.11
CA ALA A 111 15.37 -1.83 -1.49
C ALA A 111 14.71 -0.69 -0.70
N ALA A 112 13.39 -0.74 -0.49
CA ALA A 112 12.65 0.22 0.31
C ALA A 112 13.03 0.16 1.79
N ASP A 113 13.25 -1.04 2.35
CA ASP A 113 13.69 -1.21 3.72
C ASP A 113 15.12 -0.72 3.92
N LYS A 114 16.04 -1.00 2.98
CA LYS A 114 17.37 -0.40 2.98
C LYS A 114 17.31 1.12 2.86
N ALA A 115 16.49 1.65 1.96
CA ALA A 115 16.31 3.09 1.83
C ALA A 115 15.76 3.71 3.13
N ARG A 116 14.80 3.05 3.79
CA ARG A 116 14.27 3.45 5.10
C ARG A 116 15.29 3.34 6.22
N GLU A 117 16.21 2.38 6.16
CA GLU A 117 17.29 2.22 7.13
C GLU A 117 18.29 3.38 6.98
N TYR A 118 18.73 3.68 5.75
CA TYR A 118 19.52 4.87 5.45
C TYR A 118 18.80 6.19 5.79
N GLU A 119 17.48 6.25 5.58
CA GLU A 119 16.65 7.42 5.88
C GLU A 119 16.39 7.56 7.40
N ARG A 120 16.31 6.46 8.16
CA ARG A 120 16.27 6.52 9.63
C ARG A 120 17.59 7.04 10.21
N GLU A 121 18.71 6.68 9.59
CA GLU A 121 20.03 7.16 10.00
C GLU A 121 20.28 8.63 9.61
N GLN A 122 19.59 9.17 8.59
CA GLN A 122 19.83 10.54 8.06
C GLN A 122 18.68 11.56 8.22
N GLN A 123 17.41 11.15 8.42
CA GLN A 123 16.25 12.04 8.19
C GLN A 123 15.12 12.04 9.22
N LEU A 124 15.26 11.44 10.40
CA LEU A 124 14.44 11.91 11.52
C LEU A 124 15.01 13.30 11.90
N THR A 125 14.48 14.45 11.46
CA THR A 125 13.27 15.01 12.09
C THR A 125 12.53 16.07 11.24
N ALA A 126 13.02 16.56 10.09
CA ALA A 126 12.44 17.80 9.51
C ALA A 126 12.01 17.76 8.03
N LYS A 127 12.78 17.18 7.11
CA LYS A 127 12.57 17.42 5.67
C LYS A 127 11.64 16.41 4.99
N SER A 128 11.77 15.11 5.27
CA SER A 128 10.91 14.07 4.68
C SER A 128 9.48 14.12 5.20
N ALA A 129 9.30 14.29 6.51
CA ALA A 129 7.99 14.50 7.12
C ALA A 129 7.30 15.78 6.63
N ALA A 130 8.06 16.86 6.41
CA ALA A 130 7.50 18.10 5.84
C ALA A 130 7.10 17.92 4.37
N LYS A 131 7.96 17.34 3.53
CA LYS A 131 7.63 17.10 2.11
C LYS A 131 6.47 16.14 1.92
N ALA A 132 6.40 15.06 2.70
CA ALA A 132 5.27 14.13 2.64
C ALA A 132 3.95 14.82 3.02
N LYS A 133 3.98 15.69 4.03
CA LYS A 133 2.80 16.45 4.47
C LYS A 133 2.40 17.54 3.47
N GLU A 134 3.38 18.15 2.80
CA GLU A 134 3.17 19.17 1.77
C GLU A 134 2.63 18.59 0.47
N VAL A 135 3.17 17.44 0.02
CA VAL A 135 2.63 16.72 -1.14
C VAL A 135 1.22 16.21 -0.84
N ALA A 136 0.96 15.71 0.38
CA ALA A 136 -0.37 15.29 0.78
C ALA A 136 -1.38 16.45 0.84
N SER A 137 -0.97 17.65 1.29
CA SER A 137 -1.85 18.82 1.32
C SER A 137 -2.09 19.39 -0.07
N GLN A 138 -1.09 19.41 -0.96
CA GLN A 138 -1.25 19.83 -2.35
C GLN A 138 -2.18 18.89 -3.13
N ALA A 139 -2.03 17.57 -2.95
CA ALA A 139 -2.92 16.59 -3.56
C ALA A 139 -4.38 16.75 -3.09
N TRP A 140 -4.59 17.05 -1.80
CA TRP A 140 -5.92 17.33 -1.26
C TRP A 140 -6.54 18.64 -1.78
N ALA A 141 -5.72 19.65 -2.04
CA ALA A 141 -6.17 20.93 -2.58
C ALA A 141 -6.59 20.81 -4.06
N GLU A 142 -5.79 20.12 -4.87
CA GLU A 142 -6.10 19.81 -6.28
C GLU A 142 -7.37 18.94 -6.40
N LEU A 143 -7.54 17.96 -5.50
CA LEU A 143 -8.72 17.11 -5.46
C LEU A 143 -9.99 17.92 -5.16
N LYS A 144 -9.95 18.83 -4.16
CA LYS A 144 -11.10 19.71 -3.86
C LYS A 144 -11.44 20.62 -5.04
N LYS A 145 -10.44 21.18 -5.69
CA LYS A 145 -10.62 22.07 -6.84
C LYS A 145 -11.21 21.36 -8.07
N SER A 146 -11.02 20.04 -8.16
CA SER A 146 -11.63 19.20 -9.20
C SER A 146 -13.05 18.72 -8.85
N LEU A 147 -13.50 18.95 -7.61
CA LEU A 147 -14.81 18.53 -7.08
C LEU A 147 -15.82 19.68 -6.95
N GLU A 148 -15.38 20.92 -7.19
CA GLU A 148 -16.19 22.14 -7.32
C GLU A 148 -16.38 22.52 -8.80
#